data_AF-F7L025-F1
#
_entry.id   AF-F7L025-F1
#
_cell.length_a   1.000
_cell.length_b   1.000
_cell.length_c   1.000
_cell.angle_alpha   90.00
_cell.angle_beta   90.00
_cell.angle_gamma   90.00
#
_symmetry.space_group_name_H-M   'P 1'
#
loop_
_entity.id
_entity.type
_entity.pdbx_description
1 polymer ?
#
loop_
_entity_poly.entity_id
_entity_poly.type
_entity_poly.pdbx_seq_one_letter_code
_entity_poly.pdbx_strand_id
1 'polypeptide(L)'
;MNIEELENKNVKDPRKSRIEIFYEGKNITQNIHNQLLSCSQSDSINELDSLELTLENKEMYWLGSWFPQKGDILKTILILENWEIDGNIVVHDMGEFYIDSINFSGPPDVVNIRGISYDLNSDIVDKKENHVWENVDFKTIITEIAKNRKIELISDISFNRKYQRIEQKLQSDFDFFKIFV
;
A
#
# COMPACT_ATOMS: atom_id res chain seq x y z
N MET A 1 -41.28 10.86 -35.67
CA MET A 1 -40.23 11.10 -34.66
C MET A 1 -40.83 10.62 -33.36
N ASN A 2 -40.48 9.40 -32.95
CA ASN A 2 -41.18 8.68 -31.89
C ASN A 2 -40.78 9.26 -30.54
N ILE A 3 -41.76 9.49 -29.66
CA ILE A 3 -41.54 10.09 -28.32
C ILE A 3 -40.63 9.18 -27.45
N GLU A 4 -40.58 7.89 -27.75
CA GLU A 4 -39.72 6.89 -27.08
C GLU A 4 -38.21 7.06 -27.37
N GLU A 5 -37.81 7.71 -28.46
CA GLU A 5 -36.38 7.97 -28.74
C GLU A 5 -35.85 9.21 -28.00
N LEU A 6 -36.72 10.01 -27.38
CA LEU A 6 -36.34 11.19 -26.60
C LEU A 6 -36.16 10.89 -25.10
N GLU A 7 -36.67 9.77 -24.58
CA GLU A 7 -36.55 9.40 -23.16
C GLU A 7 -35.19 8.76 -22.81
N ASN A 8 -34.45 8.22 -23.78
CA ASN A 8 -33.16 7.56 -23.53
C ASN A 8 -31.94 8.49 -23.51
N LYS A 9 -32.13 9.82 -23.56
CA LYS A 9 -31.02 10.79 -23.52
C LYS A 9 -30.70 11.36 -22.14
N ASN A 10 -31.39 10.94 -21.09
CA ASN A 10 -31.25 11.51 -19.74
C ASN A 10 -31.06 10.50 -18.60
N VAL A 11 -30.89 9.20 -18.89
CA VAL A 11 -30.49 8.25 -17.84
C VAL A 11 -28.98 8.35 -17.68
N LYS A 12 -28.54 9.20 -16.75
CA LYS A 12 -27.14 9.21 -16.31
C LYS A 12 -26.86 7.88 -15.62
N ASP A 13 -25.84 7.16 -16.08
CA ASP A 13 -25.42 5.92 -15.42
C ASP A 13 -25.03 6.22 -13.96
N PRO A 14 -25.42 5.37 -12.99
CA PRO A 14 -25.10 5.61 -11.61
C PRO A 14 -23.59 5.54 -11.37
N ARG A 15 -23.13 6.28 -10.35
CA ARG A 15 -21.77 6.16 -9.80
C ARG A 15 -21.53 4.73 -9.32
N LYS A 16 -20.42 4.15 -9.72
CA LYS A 16 -19.98 2.83 -9.25
C LYS A 16 -18.54 2.92 -8.79
N SER A 17 -18.23 2.19 -7.72
CA SER A 17 -16.87 1.90 -7.32
C SER A 17 -16.67 0.40 -7.25
N ARG A 18 -15.51 -0.06 -7.69
CA ARG A 18 -15.08 -1.44 -7.53
C ARG A 18 -13.61 -1.46 -7.18
N ILE A 19 -13.22 -2.43 -6.37
CA ILE A 19 -11.83 -2.69 -6.07
C ILE A 19 -11.43 -3.99 -6.75
N GLU A 20 -10.31 -3.96 -7.44
CA GLU A 20 -9.64 -5.17 -7.89
C GLU A 20 -8.52 -5.51 -6.92
N ILE A 21 -8.47 -6.77 -6.51
CA ILE A 21 -7.50 -7.28 -5.55
C ILE A 21 -6.71 -8.39 -6.25
N PHE A 22 -5.39 -8.24 -6.21
CA PHE A 22 -4.44 -9.21 -6.71
C PHE A 22 -3.61 -9.74 -5.55
N TYR A 23 -3.42 -11.06 -5.54
CA TYR A 23 -2.59 -11.76 -4.58
C TYR A 23 -1.55 -12.57 -5.35
N GLU A 24 -0.27 -12.35 -5.10
CA GLU A 24 0.84 -12.96 -5.85
C GLU A 24 0.66 -12.80 -7.37
N GLY A 25 0.25 -11.60 -7.80
CA GLY A 25 -0.01 -11.24 -9.20
C GLY A 25 -1.28 -11.84 -9.82
N LYS A 26 -2.04 -12.68 -9.08
CA LYS A 26 -3.30 -13.27 -9.55
C LYS A 26 -4.48 -12.44 -9.10
N ASN A 27 -5.37 -12.07 -10.03
CA ASN A 27 -6.61 -11.38 -9.69
C ASN A 27 -7.57 -12.34 -8.97
N ILE A 28 -7.85 -12.06 -7.69
CA ILE A 28 -8.74 -12.86 -6.84
C ILE A 28 -10.10 -12.18 -6.58
N THR A 29 -10.35 -11.02 -7.19
CA THR A 29 -11.49 -10.14 -6.91
C THR A 29 -12.82 -10.88 -6.94
N GLN A 30 -13.07 -11.69 -7.97
CA GLN A 30 -14.32 -12.44 -8.12
C GLN A 30 -14.48 -13.54 -7.08
N ASN A 31 -13.37 -14.17 -6.67
CA ASN A 31 -13.40 -15.23 -5.69
C ASN A 31 -13.75 -14.73 -4.29
N ILE A 32 -13.30 -13.51 -3.94
CA ILE A 32 -13.49 -12.93 -2.61
C ILE A 32 -14.62 -11.90 -2.56
N HIS A 33 -15.33 -11.67 -3.68
CA HIS A 33 -16.33 -10.60 -3.80
C HIS A 33 -17.40 -10.65 -2.70
N ASN A 34 -17.91 -11.85 -2.40
CA ASN A 34 -18.96 -12.05 -1.38
C ASN A 34 -18.42 -12.05 0.06
N GLN A 35 -17.09 -12.08 0.23
CA GLN A 35 -16.42 -12.18 1.53
C GLN A 35 -15.84 -10.82 1.95
N LEU A 36 -15.57 -9.91 1.02
CA LEU A 36 -14.91 -8.63 1.32
C LEU A 36 -15.84 -7.72 2.13
N LEU A 37 -15.47 -7.48 3.40
CA LEU A 37 -16.19 -6.60 4.31
C LEU A 37 -15.64 -5.17 4.25
N SER A 38 -14.31 -5.02 4.22
CA SER A 38 -13.66 -3.73 4.07
C SER A 38 -12.28 -3.85 3.43
N CYS A 39 -11.89 -2.80 2.70
CA CYS A 39 -10.52 -2.56 2.29
C CYS A 39 -10.16 -1.14 2.73
N SER A 40 -9.07 -0.99 3.48
CA SER A 40 -8.57 0.31 3.93
C SER A 40 -7.12 0.47 3.54
N GLN A 41 -6.76 1.64 3.01
CA GLN A 41 -5.37 2.02 2.78
C GLN A 41 -5.07 3.26 3.62
N SER A 42 -3.93 3.25 4.28
CA SER A 42 -3.38 4.41 4.98
C SER A 42 -2.07 4.81 4.32
N ASP A 43 -2.01 6.06 3.87
CA ASP A 43 -0.81 6.73 3.35
C ASP A 43 -0.28 7.65 4.46
N SER A 44 0.98 7.45 4.87
CA SER A 44 1.59 8.19 5.97
C SER A 44 2.95 8.75 5.58
N ILE A 45 3.21 9.98 6.00
CA ILE A 45 4.50 10.63 5.77
C ILE A 45 5.59 10.02 6.69
N ASN A 46 5.21 9.58 7.89
CA ASN A 46 6.15 9.19 8.96
C ASN A 46 6.11 7.70 9.29
N GLU A 47 5.16 6.97 8.75
CA GLU A 47 4.99 5.54 8.95
C GLU A 47 4.99 4.84 7.59
N LEU A 48 5.13 3.52 7.59
CA LEU A 48 4.95 2.76 6.36
C LEU A 48 3.47 2.80 5.98
N ASP A 49 3.20 2.97 4.70
CA ASP A 49 1.84 2.82 4.19
C ASP A 49 1.35 1.42 4.48
N SER A 50 0.05 1.30 4.71
CA SER A 50 -0.56 0.01 5.00
C SER A 50 -1.85 -0.18 4.23
N LEU A 51 -2.10 -1.45 3.94
CA LEU A 51 -3.32 -1.94 3.33
C LEU A 51 -3.92 -2.99 4.26
N GLU A 52 -5.21 -2.87 4.57
CA GLU A 52 -5.93 -3.78 5.45
C GLU A 52 -7.16 -4.32 4.73
N LEU A 53 -7.22 -5.65 4.57
CA LEU A 53 -8.32 -6.38 3.99
C LEU A 53 -9.04 -7.17 5.08
N THR A 54 -10.31 -6.86 5.29
CA THR A 54 -11.17 -7.59 6.22
C THR A 54 -12.13 -8.44 5.41
N LEU A 55 -12.08 -9.75 5.63
CA LEU A 55 -12.85 -10.74 4.88
C LEU A 55 -13.62 -11.65 5.84
N GLU A 56 -14.87 -11.94 5.48
CA GLU A 56 -15.67 -12.94 6.14
C GLU A 56 -15.11 -14.35 5.85
N ASN A 57 -15.00 -15.18 6.88
CA ASN A 57 -14.45 -16.53 6.79
C ASN A 57 -15.46 -17.63 7.18
N LYS A 58 -16.73 -17.48 6.80
CA LYS A 58 -17.80 -18.46 7.08
C LYS A 58 -17.47 -19.88 6.57
N GLU A 59 -16.83 -19.98 5.42
CA GLU A 59 -16.49 -21.25 4.76
C GLU A 59 -15.10 -21.78 5.17
N MET A 60 -14.42 -21.11 6.10
CA MET A 60 -13.10 -21.49 6.64
C MET A 60 -11.96 -21.55 5.60
N TYR A 61 -12.14 -21.00 4.39
CA TYR A 61 -11.11 -21.02 3.34
C TYR A 61 -9.81 -20.35 3.79
N TRP A 62 -9.89 -19.24 4.53
CA TRP A 62 -8.73 -18.46 4.99
C TRP A 62 -7.96 -19.13 6.12
N LEU A 63 -8.54 -20.18 6.73
CA LEU A 63 -7.86 -21.06 7.68
C LEU A 63 -7.35 -22.35 7.03
N GLY A 64 -7.70 -22.59 5.76
CA GLY A 64 -7.38 -23.80 5.03
C GLY A 64 -6.59 -23.50 3.77
N SER A 65 -7.17 -23.85 2.62
CA SER A 65 -6.50 -23.80 1.32
C SER A 65 -6.10 -22.39 0.86
N TRP A 66 -6.70 -21.34 1.43
CA TRP A 66 -6.46 -19.95 1.07
C TRP A 66 -5.74 -19.19 2.19
N PHE A 67 -5.08 -19.90 3.11
CA PHE A 67 -4.30 -19.27 4.16
C PHE A 67 -3.15 -18.43 3.54
N PRO A 68 -3.12 -17.11 3.76
CA PRO A 68 -2.07 -16.25 3.21
C PRO A 68 -0.77 -16.43 3.98
N GLN A 69 0.37 -16.16 3.35
CA GLN A 69 1.68 -16.21 3.99
C GLN A 69 2.21 -14.80 4.23
N LYS A 70 2.95 -14.66 5.34
CA LYS A 70 3.70 -13.43 5.61
C LYS A 70 4.79 -13.27 4.53
N GLY A 71 4.85 -12.10 3.92
CA GLY A 71 5.74 -11.82 2.78
C GLY A 71 5.06 -11.86 1.41
N ASP A 72 3.87 -12.46 1.29
CA ASP A 72 3.15 -12.46 0.02
C ASP A 72 2.70 -11.05 -0.38
N ILE A 73 2.59 -10.83 -1.69
CA ILE A 73 2.27 -9.55 -2.28
C ILE A 73 0.77 -9.41 -2.50
N LEU A 74 0.23 -8.32 -1.97
CA LEU A 74 -1.11 -7.81 -2.25
C LEU A 74 -1.02 -6.55 -3.08
N LYS A 75 -1.79 -6.48 -4.16
CA LYS A 75 -1.97 -5.27 -4.96
C LYS A 75 -3.45 -4.94 -5.05
N THR A 76 -3.77 -3.65 -4.95
CA THR A 76 -5.15 -3.19 -5.10
C THR A 76 -5.28 -2.08 -6.13
N ILE A 77 -6.38 -2.09 -6.88
CA ILE A 77 -6.72 -1.07 -7.86
C ILE A 77 -8.15 -0.62 -7.58
N LEU A 78 -8.34 0.67 -7.36
CA LEU A 78 -9.65 1.28 -7.20
C LEU A 78 -10.14 1.80 -8.54
N ILE A 79 -11.32 1.37 -8.97
CA ILE A 79 -11.92 1.78 -10.23
C ILE A 79 -13.24 2.47 -9.95
N LEU A 80 -13.34 3.71 -10.44
CA LEU A 80 -14.47 4.60 -10.27
C LEU A 80 -15.10 4.85 -11.64
N GLU A 81 -16.38 4.55 -11.76
CA GLU A 81 -17.15 4.72 -12.99
C GLU A 81 -18.23 5.78 -12.76
N ASN A 82 -18.38 6.69 -13.73
CA ASN A 82 -19.35 7.80 -13.71
C ASN A 82 -19.21 8.71 -12.47
N TRP A 83 -18.00 8.85 -11.94
CA TRP A 83 -17.77 9.54 -10.66
C TRP A 83 -17.98 11.06 -10.78
N GLU A 84 -17.09 11.75 -11.50
CA GLU A 84 -17.19 13.19 -11.77
C GLU A 84 -17.92 13.49 -13.08
N ILE A 85 -17.76 12.62 -14.08
CA ILE A 85 -18.27 12.80 -15.44
C ILE A 85 -18.92 11.48 -15.88
N ASP A 86 -20.15 11.54 -16.40
CA ASP A 86 -20.85 10.36 -16.93
C ASP A 86 -20.07 9.76 -18.11
N GLY A 87 -19.94 8.43 -18.13
CA GLY A 87 -19.15 7.66 -19.10
C GLY A 87 -17.65 7.65 -18.81
N ASN A 88 -17.16 8.36 -17.79
CA ASN A 88 -15.75 8.35 -17.43
C ASN A 88 -15.42 7.18 -16.50
N ILE A 89 -14.27 6.55 -16.73
CA ILE A 89 -13.68 5.51 -15.88
C ILE A 89 -12.34 6.04 -15.39
N VAL A 90 -12.22 6.19 -14.07
CA VAL A 90 -10.97 6.57 -13.41
C VAL A 90 -10.40 5.34 -12.72
N VAL A 91 -9.12 5.05 -12.98
CA VAL A 91 -8.39 3.93 -12.41
C VAL A 91 -7.30 4.49 -11.50
N HIS A 92 -7.32 4.10 -10.24
CA HIS A 92 -6.33 4.45 -9.23
C HIS A 92 -5.56 3.19 -8.83
N ASP A 93 -4.28 3.14 -9.19
CA ASP A 93 -3.37 2.12 -8.64
C ASP A 93 -3.06 2.50 -7.19
N MET A 94 -3.46 1.65 -6.25
CA MET A 94 -3.30 1.89 -4.82
C MET A 94 -1.94 1.37 -4.33
N GLY A 95 -1.15 0.72 -5.19
CA GLY A 95 0.18 0.21 -4.86
C GLY A 95 0.21 -1.26 -4.46
N GLU A 96 1.43 -1.72 -4.17
CA GLU A 96 1.77 -3.09 -3.78
C GLU A 96 2.23 -3.12 -2.31
N PHE A 97 1.74 -4.11 -1.58
CA PHE A 97 1.94 -4.27 -0.15
C PHE A 97 2.36 -5.70 0.17
N TYR A 98 3.23 -5.88 1.14
CA TYR A 98 3.69 -7.19 1.60
C TYR A 98 2.95 -7.55 2.89
N ILE A 99 2.34 -8.73 2.94
CA ILE A 99 1.58 -9.18 4.10
C ILE A 99 2.51 -9.28 5.31
N ASP A 100 2.21 -8.51 6.37
CA ASP A 100 3.02 -8.49 7.60
C ASP A 100 2.35 -9.24 8.76
N SER A 101 1.02 -9.23 8.79
CA SER A 101 0.19 -9.76 9.87
C SER A 101 -1.14 -10.26 9.35
N ILE A 102 -1.58 -11.38 9.95
CA ILE A 102 -2.82 -12.06 9.62
C ILE A 102 -3.50 -12.37 10.97
N ASN A 103 -4.68 -11.82 11.18
CA ASN A 103 -5.43 -11.96 12.42
C ASN A 103 -6.80 -12.57 12.15
N PHE A 104 -7.27 -13.39 13.09
CA PHE A 104 -8.58 -14.02 13.04
C PHE A 104 -9.39 -13.61 14.27
N SER A 105 -10.68 -13.37 14.10
CA SER A 105 -11.62 -13.07 15.18
C SER A 105 -12.95 -13.83 14.98
N GLY A 106 -13.72 -13.98 16.06
CA GLY A 106 -15.04 -14.63 16.03
C GLY A 106 -15.89 -14.34 17.27
N PRO A 107 -17.21 -14.55 17.27
CA PRO A 107 -18.18 -14.47 16.17
C PRO A 107 -18.57 -13.00 15.86
N PRO A 108 -18.77 -12.59 14.59
CA PRO A 108 -18.66 -13.39 13.36
C PRO A 108 -17.21 -13.75 12.99
N ASP A 109 -17.03 -14.85 12.27
CA ASP A 109 -15.71 -15.33 11.84
C ASP A 109 -15.12 -14.43 10.74
N VAL A 110 -14.04 -13.74 11.06
CA VAL A 110 -13.41 -12.74 10.19
C VAL A 110 -11.91 -12.98 10.15
N VAL A 111 -11.32 -12.85 8.96
CA VAL A 111 -9.89 -12.70 8.77
C VAL A 111 -9.55 -11.26 8.44
N ASN A 112 -8.49 -10.76 9.06
CA ASN A 112 -7.91 -9.47 8.79
C ASN A 112 -6.49 -9.69 8.25
N ILE A 113 -6.25 -9.26 7.02
CA ILE A 113 -4.97 -9.38 6.35
C ILE A 113 -4.42 -7.97 6.19
N ARG A 114 -3.30 -7.71 6.87
CA ARG A 114 -2.61 -6.43 6.78
C ARG A 114 -1.33 -6.61 5.99
N GLY A 115 -1.08 -5.66 5.09
CA GLY A 115 0.16 -5.51 4.36
C GLY A 115 0.75 -4.12 4.56
N ILE A 116 2.06 -4.02 4.39
CA ILE A 116 2.84 -2.77 4.50
C ILE A 116 3.58 -2.50 3.18
N SER A 117 3.84 -1.23 2.86
CA SER A 117 4.54 -0.82 1.61
C SER A 117 6.04 -1.11 1.60
N TYR A 118 6.42 -2.20 2.27
CA TYR A 118 7.79 -2.54 2.60
C TYR A 118 8.08 -4.01 2.32
N ASP A 119 9.11 -4.28 1.54
CA ASP A 119 9.61 -5.64 1.36
C ASP A 119 10.24 -6.13 2.66
N LEU A 120 9.59 -7.12 3.27
CA LEU A 120 10.03 -7.78 4.50
C LEU A 120 11.41 -8.43 4.39
N ASN A 121 11.93 -8.64 3.18
CA ASN A 121 13.29 -9.17 2.98
C ASN A 121 14.37 -8.09 2.95
N SER A 122 13.99 -6.81 2.90
CA SER A 122 14.98 -5.74 2.93
C SER A 122 15.42 -5.43 4.37
N ASP A 123 16.61 -4.85 4.51
CA ASP A 123 17.21 -4.59 5.83
C ASP A 123 16.98 -3.14 6.32
N ILE A 124 16.37 -2.27 5.51
CA ILE A 124 16.32 -0.83 5.75
C ILE A 124 15.43 -0.45 6.96
N VAL A 125 14.39 -1.24 7.26
CA VAL A 125 13.51 -1.03 8.42
C VAL A 125 14.00 -1.75 9.67
N ASP A 126 14.52 -2.97 9.53
CA ASP A 126 14.82 -3.84 10.68
C ASP A 126 16.27 -3.77 11.17
N LYS A 127 17.24 -3.58 10.26
CA LYS A 127 18.65 -3.67 10.61
C LYS A 127 19.11 -2.37 11.27
N LYS A 128 19.51 -2.49 12.54
CA LYS A 128 20.11 -1.39 13.29
C LYS A 128 21.54 -1.15 12.83
N GLU A 129 21.86 0.12 12.56
CA GLU A 129 23.20 0.54 12.14
C GLU A 129 23.80 1.52 13.14
N ASN A 130 25.12 1.68 13.05
CA ASN A 130 25.85 2.75 13.72
C ASN A 130 26.73 3.45 12.70
N HIS A 131 26.48 4.73 12.47
CA HIS A 131 27.25 5.51 11.52
C HIS A 131 27.35 6.96 11.96
N VAL A 132 28.48 7.59 11.65
CA VAL A 132 28.74 9.00 11.95
C VAL A 132 29.18 9.68 10.67
N TRP A 133 28.49 10.76 10.33
CA TRP A 133 28.85 11.63 9.22
C TRP A 133 29.34 12.97 9.74
N GLU A 134 30.40 13.50 9.12
CA GLU A 134 30.97 14.81 9.44
C GLU A 134 31.08 15.68 8.18
N ASN A 135 30.69 16.95 8.31
CA ASN A 135 30.71 17.94 7.23
C ASN A 135 30.04 17.44 5.93
N VAL A 136 28.88 16.81 6.05
CA VAL A 136 28.13 16.22 4.93
C VAL A 136 26.85 17.01 4.63
N ASP A 137 26.26 16.77 3.46
CA ASP A 137 24.92 17.23 3.15
C ASP A 137 23.90 16.08 3.14
N PHE A 138 22.62 16.41 3.28
CA PHE A 138 21.54 15.42 3.34
C PHE A 138 21.52 14.52 2.10
N LYS A 139 21.71 15.10 0.92
CA LYS A 139 21.73 14.35 -0.34
C LYS A 139 22.84 13.29 -0.36
N THR A 140 24.00 13.59 0.22
CA THR A 140 25.12 12.64 0.34
C THR A 140 24.75 11.49 1.26
N ILE A 141 24.14 11.77 2.41
CA ILE A 141 23.68 10.75 3.39
C ILE A 141 22.71 9.77 2.72
N ILE A 142 21.62 10.27 2.12
CA ILE A 142 20.60 9.40 1.49
C ILE A 142 21.17 8.60 0.31
N THR A 143 22.12 9.18 -0.45
CA THR A 143 22.76 8.51 -1.59
C THR A 143 23.67 7.38 -1.12
N GLU A 144 24.40 7.59 -0.03
CA GLU A 144 25.25 6.58 0.57
C GLU A 144 24.42 5.40 1.12
N ILE A 145 23.36 5.71 1.88
CA ILE A 145 22.45 4.68 2.41
C ILE A 145 21.80 3.90 1.27
N ALA A 146 21.29 4.57 0.24
CA ALA A 146 20.67 3.90 -0.90
C ALA A 146 21.63 2.94 -1.61
N LYS A 147 22.89 3.35 -1.82
CA LYS A 147 23.94 2.47 -2.38
C LYS A 147 24.23 1.26 -1.49
N ASN A 148 24.36 1.48 -0.18
CA ASN A 148 24.63 0.40 0.78
C ASN A 148 23.48 -0.62 0.82
N ARG A 149 22.24 -0.15 0.67
CA ARG A 149 21.03 -0.97 0.64
C ARG A 149 20.68 -1.52 -0.75
N LYS A 150 21.39 -1.10 -1.80
CA LYS A 150 21.12 -1.46 -3.21
C LYS A 150 19.69 -1.14 -3.64
N ILE A 151 19.16 -0.03 -3.15
CA ILE A 151 17.84 0.49 -3.51
C ILE A 151 17.98 1.68 -4.45
N GLU A 152 16.98 1.88 -5.30
CA GLU A 152 16.91 3.06 -6.15
C GLU A 152 16.52 4.28 -5.32
N LEU A 153 17.28 5.37 -5.47
CA LEU A 153 16.98 6.65 -4.82
C LEU A 153 16.22 7.56 -5.78
N ILE A 154 14.97 7.84 -5.45
CA ILE A 154 14.18 8.91 -6.06
C ILE A 154 14.16 10.07 -5.07
N SER A 155 14.65 11.24 -5.47
CA SER A 155 14.71 12.41 -4.59
C SER A 155 14.45 13.70 -5.36
N ASP A 156 13.53 14.53 -4.85
CA ASP A 156 13.34 15.91 -5.28
C ASP A 156 13.58 16.85 -4.10
N ILE A 157 14.82 17.34 -3.98
CA ILE A 157 15.27 18.13 -2.83
C ILE A 157 15.53 19.56 -3.28
N SER A 158 14.67 20.48 -2.85
CA SER A 158 14.83 21.92 -3.09
C SER A 158 15.87 22.55 -2.16
N PHE A 159 15.98 22.07 -0.92
CA PHE A 159 16.92 22.57 0.08
C PHE A 159 17.81 21.44 0.63
N ASN A 160 19.08 21.42 0.20
CA ASN A 160 20.06 20.43 0.65
C ASN A 160 20.78 20.90 1.93
N ARG A 161 20.24 20.53 3.10
CA ARG A 161 20.80 20.90 4.41
C ARG A 161 22.19 20.30 4.62
N LYS A 162 23.11 21.12 5.12
CA LYS A 162 24.46 20.70 5.55
C LYS A 162 24.50 20.43 7.05
N TYR A 163 25.22 19.39 7.44
CA TYR A 163 25.43 18.99 8.82
C TYR A 163 26.93 19.02 9.12
N GLN A 164 27.31 19.71 10.18
CA GLN A 164 28.68 19.63 10.69
C GLN A 164 28.97 18.23 11.23
N ARG A 165 28.00 17.64 11.92
CA ARG A 165 28.03 16.27 12.40
C ARG A 165 26.61 15.74 12.56
N ILE A 166 26.39 14.49 12.17
CA ILE A 166 25.15 13.76 12.41
C ILE A 166 25.46 12.29 12.64
N GLU A 167 24.71 11.65 13.53
CA GLU A 167 24.93 10.25 13.90
C GLU A 167 23.64 9.43 13.79
N GLN A 168 23.79 8.21 13.30
CA GLN A 168 22.82 7.14 13.38
C GLN A 168 23.33 6.18 14.46
N LYS A 169 22.57 6.02 15.54
CA LYS A 169 23.01 5.25 16.72
C LYS A 169 21.98 4.19 17.08
N LEU A 170 22.32 2.93 16.81
CA LEU A 170 21.48 1.75 17.10
C LEU A 170 20.03 1.87 16.59
N GLN A 171 19.87 2.53 15.45
CA GLN A 171 18.58 2.73 14.79
C GLN A 171 18.68 2.26 13.34
N SER A 172 17.56 1.86 12.76
CA SER A 172 17.51 1.49 11.34
C SER A 172 17.62 2.74 10.46
N ASP A 173 17.84 2.54 9.16
CA ASP A 173 17.88 3.67 8.21
C ASP A 173 16.50 4.32 8.09
N PHE A 174 15.42 3.53 8.14
CA PHE A 174 14.06 4.06 8.16
C PHE A 174 13.80 4.96 9.37
N ASP A 175 14.15 4.50 10.57
CA ASP A 175 13.98 5.31 11.79
C ASP A 175 14.89 6.53 11.81
N PHE A 176 16.11 6.41 11.26
CA PHE A 176 16.99 7.56 11.08
C PHE A 176 16.38 8.61 10.16
N PHE A 177 15.69 8.20 9.09
CA PHE A 177 15.11 9.14 8.13
C PHE A 177 13.98 10.00 8.71
N LYS A 178 13.23 9.46 9.68
CA LYS A 178 12.16 10.21 10.38
C LYS A 178 12.67 11.45 11.13
N ILE A 179 13.97 11.56 11.39
CA ILE A 179 14.56 12.71 12.08
C ILE A 179 14.67 13.94 11.14
N PHE A 180 14.58 13.73 9.82
CA PHE A 180 14.74 14.79 8.82
C PHE A 180 13.42 15.41 8.34
N VAL A 181 12.30 14.78 8.65
CA VAL A 181 10.94 15.23 8.32
C VAL A 181 10.42 16.11 9.46
#